data_AF-A0A2M7W4D2-F1
#
_entry.id   AF-A0A2M7W4D2-F1
#
_cell.length_a   1.000
_cell.length_b   1.000
_cell.length_c   1.000
_cell.angle_alpha   90.00
_cell.angle_beta   90.00
_cell.angle_gamma   90.00
#
_symmetry.space_group_name_H-M   'P 1'
#
loop_
_entity.id
_entity.type
_entity.pdbx_description
1 polymer ?
#
loop_
_entity_poly.entity_id
_entity_poly.type
_entity_poly.pdbx_seq_one_letter_code
_entity_poly.pdbx_strand_id
1 'polypeptide(L)'
;MGGIKRFFGSRVVILFLAIIVLEIMAVFLIQTGGFNFIINKNSLKNPKFKEISGTIYSDLSQIKNSDTSWVEAKIDWQELEPGLDKYDWSVIDNIIQKSGNRAILLTIKIKHDRLTLCVEGEKKECPPRNEQEFINFISSLFEHTQKKIVFFQIGDQLDKNNWQEDWKNYLSLVKKIAEIRNDRIIISSQIPLSNWQDYNKFLVSEIGFQVIKIKADKNSVEVEENIVKLKKALKEKANSLPVWGSLEHSEVILAQTDNLKIEALKKSLLLFSNEVEKIFYQQEVITKVDNLSLFGKMTRVNIINFGDEKIEAYEIVSKNYSKPIYFLWSDTGGVSVTLNIDPAYYNFYDFTGGKVELSGKKITADNKGLLMLPI
;
A
#
# COMPACT_ATOMS: atom_id res chain seq x y z
N MET A 1 22.16 56.31 32.63
CA MET A 1 22.12 55.37 31.49
C MET A 1 22.59 53.93 31.83
N GLY A 2 22.60 53.49 33.11
CA GLY A 2 23.05 52.13 33.50
C GLY A 2 21.94 51.09 33.71
N GLY A 3 20.68 51.51 33.89
CA GLY A 3 19.56 50.61 34.21
C GLY A 3 19.03 49.80 33.02
N ILE A 4 18.95 50.41 31.84
CA ILE A 4 18.40 49.77 30.63
C ILE A 4 19.31 48.63 30.14
N LYS A 5 20.64 48.78 30.23
CA LYS A 5 21.60 47.70 29.90
C LYS A 5 21.54 46.51 30.86
N ARG A 6 21.21 46.71 32.14
CA ARG A 6 21.03 45.61 33.11
C ARG A 6 19.70 44.88 32.93
N PHE A 7 18.66 45.57 32.46
CA PHE A 7 17.35 44.95 32.22
C PHE A 7 17.38 44.01 31.00
N PHE A 8 17.98 44.43 29.88
CA PHE A 8 18.11 43.59 28.68
C PHE A 8 19.25 42.54 28.74
N GLY A 9 20.18 42.67 29.70
CA GLY A 9 21.23 41.66 29.96
C GLY A 9 20.79 40.52 30.88
N SER A 10 19.58 40.58 31.44
CA SER A 10 19.04 39.51 32.27
C SER A 10 18.64 38.32 31.41
N ARG A 11 19.20 37.13 31.72
CA ARG A 11 18.84 35.86 31.06
C ARG A 11 17.33 35.60 31.04
N VAL A 12 16.62 36.11 32.05
CA VAL A 12 15.16 36.01 32.16
C VAL A 12 14.45 36.82 31.08
N VAL A 13 14.93 38.03 30.79
CA VAL A 13 14.33 38.91 29.76
C VAL A 13 14.59 38.36 28.36
N ILE A 14 15.78 37.79 28.13
CA ILE A 14 16.11 37.11 26.86
C ILE A 14 15.24 35.87 26.67
N LEU A 15 15.06 35.04 27.71
CA LEU A 15 14.18 33.88 27.66
C LEU A 15 12.72 34.27 27.38
N PHE A 16 12.25 35.34 28.03
CA PHE A 16 10.89 35.85 27.84
C PHE A 16 10.66 36.36 26.40
N LEU A 17 11.63 37.10 25.85
CA LEU A 17 11.61 37.53 24.44
C LEU A 17 11.65 36.35 23.47
N ALA A 18 12.45 35.32 23.75
CA ALA A 18 12.51 34.12 22.91
C ALA A 18 11.17 33.36 22.90
N ILE A 19 10.48 33.26 24.04
CA ILE A 19 9.15 32.65 24.14
C ILE A 19 8.12 33.45 23.34
N ILE A 20 8.12 34.79 23.47
CA ILE A 20 7.22 35.66 22.70
C ILE A 20 7.44 35.50 21.19
N VAL A 21 8.71 35.45 20.74
CA VAL A 21 9.03 35.24 19.32
C VAL A 21 8.56 33.85 18.86
N LEU A 22 8.72 32.81 19.68
CA LEU A 22 8.24 31.46 19.40
C LEU A 22 6.70 31.39 19.30
N GLU A 23 5.99 32.08 20.19
CA GLU A 23 4.53 32.16 20.16
C GLU A 23 4.03 32.93 18.93
N ILE A 24 4.64 34.08 18.61
CA ILE A 24 4.31 34.85 17.40
C ILE A 24 4.57 34.00 16.16
N MET A 25 5.70 33.29 16.09
CA MET A 25 5.98 32.37 15.00
C MET A 25 4.96 31.22 14.93
N ALA A 26 4.58 30.62 16.05
CA ALA A 26 3.61 29.54 16.08
C ALA A 26 2.22 30.02 15.61
N VAL A 27 1.75 31.17 16.10
CA VAL A 27 0.47 31.78 15.70
C VAL A 27 0.50 32.18 14.22
N PHE A 28 1.58 32.81 13.76
CA PHE A 28 1.77 33.15 12.35
C PHE A 28 1.76 31.90 11.46
N LEU A 29 2.47 30.84 11.86
CA LEU A 29 2.47 29.55 11.14
C LEU A 29 1.11 28.85 11.19
N ILE A 30 0.32 28.99 12.25
CA ILE A 30 -1.05 28.45 12.33
C ILE A 30 -1.99 29.24 11.40
N GLN A 31 -1.96 30.57 11.45
CA GLN A 31 -2.86 31.44 10.67
C GLN A 31 -2.56 31.42 9.16
N THR A 32 -1.29 31.34 8.77
CA THR A 32 -0.88 31.23 7.36
C THR A 32 -1.01 29.81 6.81
N GLY A 33 -1.43 28.84 7.63
CA GLY A 33 -1.45 27.42 7.26
C GLY A 33 -0.06 26.78 7.17
N GLY A 34 1.02 27.48 7.54
CA GLY A 34 2.39 27.00 7.61
C GLY A 34 2.58 25.77 8.52
N PHE A 35 1.78 25.62 9.58
CA PHE A 35 1.82 24.42 10.44
C PHE A 35 1.27 23.17 9.72
N ASN A 36 0.22 23.34 8.89
CA ASN A 36 -0.25 22.27 8.00
C ASN A 36 0.71 22.03 6.82
N PHE A 37 1.45 23.06 6.39
CA PHE A 37 2.49 22.94 5.36
C PHE A 37 3.70 22.14 5.83
N ILE A 38 4.08 22.24 7.11
CA ILE A 38 5.23 21.51 7.70
C ILE A 38 4.85 20.10 8.17
N ILE A 39 3.63 19.90 8.70
CA ILE A 39 3.23 18.62 9.32
C ILE A 39 2.37 17.74 8.39
N ASN A 40 1.72 18.33 7.37
CA ASN A 40 0.66 17.66 6.59
C ASN A 40 0.91 17.63 5.07
N LYS A 41 2.00 18.21 4.58
CA LYS A 41 2.42 17.99 3.19
C LYS A 41 2.90 16.55 3.05
N ASN A 42 2.13 15.76 2.32
CA ASN A 42 2.47 14.39 1.98
C ASN A 42 2.63 13.47 3.21
N SER A 43 1.91 13.75 4.30
CA SER A 43 1.75 12.76 5.36
C SER A 43 0.86 11.63 4.84
N LEU A 44 1.24 10.38 5.12
CA LEU A 44 0.38 9.19 4.93
C LEU A 44 -0.99 9.34 5.63
N LYS A 45 -1.11 10.27 6.58
CA LYS A 45 -2.35 10.60 7.30
C LYS A 45 -3.31 11.52 6.52
N ASN A 46 -2.90 12.05 5.35
CA ASN A 46 -3.77 12.89 4.52
C ASN A 46 -5.05 12.11 4.15
N PRO A 47 -6.26 12.66 4.33
CA PRO A 47 -7.52 12.01 3.98
C PRO A 47 -7.57 11.47 2.55
N LYS A 48 -6.91 12.14 1.58
CA LYS A 48 -6.81 11.68 0.19
C LYS A 48 -6.09 10.33 0.05
N PHE A 49 -5.20 10.00 1.00
CA PHE A 49 -4.41 8.77 1.02
C PHE A 49 -4.94 7.71 1.99
N LYS A 50 -6.08 7.96 2.65
CA LYS A 50 -6.70 7.01 3.58
C LYS A 50 -7.48 5.90 2.89
N GLU A 51 -7.70 6.02 1.58
CA GLU A 51 -8.32 4.93 0.83
C GLU A 51 -7.37 3.72 0.74
N ILE A 52 -7.97 2.53 0.84
CA ILE A 52 -7.26 1.30 1.17
C ILE A 52 -6.99 0.40 -0.05
N SER A 53 -7.48 0.75 -1.23
CA SER A 53 -7.35 -0.08 -2.42
C SER A 53 -6.77 0.68 -3.62
N GLY A 54 -5.96 -0.03 -4.40
CA GLY A 54 -5.39 0.45 -5.65
C GLY A 54 -5.40 -0.60 -6.75
N THR A 55 -5.22 -0.16 -7.98
CA THR A 55 -5.08 -1.06 -9.14
C THR A 55 -3.66 -1.01 -9.69
N ILE A 56 -3.08 -2.17 -9.96
CA ILE A 56 -1.81 -2.33 -10.67
C ILE A 56 -2.10 -2.49 -12.15
N TYR A 57 -1.55 -1.60 -12.97
CA TYR A 57 -1.70 -1.63 -14.41
C TYR A 57 -0.41 -2.10 -15.08
N SER A 58 -0.48 -3.25 -15.76
CA SER A 58 0.56 -3.67 -16.71
C SER A 58 0.43 -2.94 -18.04
N ASP A 59 -0.80 -2.63 -18.45
CA ASP A 59 -1.11 -1.82 -19.63
C ASP A 59 -1.68 -0.45 -19.20
N LEU A 60 -0.88 0.60 -19.39
CA LEU A 60 -1.23 1.98 -19.05
C LEU A 60 -2.42 2.53 -19.87
N SER A 61 -2.81 1.86 -20.96
CA SER A 61 -4.02 2.20 -21.72
C SER A 61 -5.29 2.05 -20.89
N GLN A 62 -5.29 1.13 -19.92
CA GLN A 62 -6.49 0.69 -19.21
C GLN A 62 -6.75 1.46 -17.90
N ILE A 63 -5.87 2.39 -17.54
CA ILE A 63 -5.94 3.19 -16.30
C ILE A 63 -7.33 3.84 -16.12
N LYS A 64 -8.03 4.21 -17.20
CA LYS A 64 -9.33 4.89 -17.12
C LYS A 64 -10.49 4.02 -16.59
N ASN A 65 -10.31 2.70 -16.48
CA ASN A 65 -11.42 1.75 -16.34
C ASN A 65 -11.60 1.19 -14.92
N SER A 66 -11.10 1.84 -13.86
CA SER A 66 -11.36 1.36 -12.48
C SER A 66 -11.74 2.47 -11.50
N ASP A 67 -12.61 2.09 -10.57
CA ASP A 67 -13.13 2.93 -9.50
C ASP A 67 -12.17 3.05 -8.29
N THR A 68 -10.96 2.47 -8.38
CA THR A 68 -9.99 2.57 -7.28
C THR A 68 -9.39 3.96 -7.20
N SER A 69 -9.14 4.45 -5.99
CA SER A 69 -8.52 5.76 -5.76
C SER A 69 -7.01 5.80 -5.97
N TRP A 70 -6.38 4.64 -6.06
CA TRP A 70 -4.95 4.50 -6.31
C TRP A 70 -4.68 3.81 -7.64
N VAL A 71 -3.66 4.31 -8.32
CA VAL A 71 -3.05 3.72 -9.52
C VAL A 71 -1.63 3.37 -9.17
N GLU A 72 -1.26 2.10 -9.33
CA GLU A 72 0.13 1.70 -9.40
C GLU A 72 0.51 1.50 -10.88
N ALA A 73 1.51 2.26 -11.31
CA ALA A 73 2.11 2.13 -12.63
C ALA A 73 3.55 1.62 -12.47
N LYS A 74 3.87 0.52 -13.15
CA LYS A 74 5.22 -0.05 -13.17
C LYS A 74 5.87 0.29 -14.51
N ILE A 75 7.08 0.82 -14.49
CA ILE A 75 7.79 1.26 -15.69
C ILE A 75 9.27 0.89 -15.64
N ASP A 76 9.81 0.42 -16.76
CA ASP A 76 11.23 0.15 -16.88
C ASP A 76 12.01 1.47 -17.01
N TRP A 77 13.15 1.60 -16.32
CA TRP A 77 14.02 2.79 -16.44
C TRP A 77 14.35 3.10 -17.90
N GLN A 78 14.62 2.09 -18.72
CA GLN A 78 14.90 2.22 -20.16
C GLN A 78 13.79 2.91 -20.97
N GLU A 79 12.53 2.81 -20.55
CA GLU A 79 11.42 3.49 -21.23
C GLU A 79 11.45 5.00 -20.98
N LEU A 80 12.00 5.42 -19.84
CA LEU A 80 12.10 6.82 -19.43
C LEU A 80 13.43 7.46 -19.82
N GLU A 81 14.47 6.65 -19.97
CA GLU A 81 15.80 7.08 -20.41
C GLU A 81 16.31 6.13 -21.51
N PRO A 82 15.80 6.25 -22.75
CA PRO A 82 16.26 5.40 -23.86
C PRO A 82 17.73 5.58 -24.23
N GLY A 83 18.36 6.67 -23.78
CA GLY A 83 19.80 6.88 -23.86
C GLY A 83 20.27 7.79 -22.75
N LEU A 84 21.57 7.75 -22.44
CA LEU A 84 22.18 8.52 -21.35
C LEU A 84 21.78 10.00 -21.42
N ASP A 85 21.20 10.49 -20.32
CA ASP A 85 20.69 11.85 -20.13
C ASP A 85 19.64 12.29 -21.18
N LYS A 86 19.00 11.34 -21.87
CA LYS A 86 17.91 11.58 -22.81
C LYS A 86 16.62 11.03 -22.24
N TYR A 87 15.84 11.92 -21.64
CA TYR A 87 14.60 11.53 -20.98
C TYR A 87 13.39 11.60 -21.92
N ASP A 88 12.56 10.56 -21.89
CA ASP A 88 11.22 10.57 -22.47
C ASP A 88 10.16 10.53 -21.36
N TRP A 89 9.65 11.71 -21.03
CA TRP A 89 8.64 11.86 -20.00
C TRP A 89 7.20 11.69 -20.50
N SER A 90 6.99 11.44 -21.80
CA SER A 90 5.66 11.32 -22.38
C SER A 90 4.84 10.21 -21.72
N VAL A 91 5.49 9.12 -21.31
CA VAL A 91 4.86 8.00 -20.59
C VAL A 91 4.38 8.44 -19.21
N ILE A 92 5.17 9.23 -18.47
CA ILE A 92 4.81 9.78 -17.16
C ILE A 92 3.64 10.75 -17.29
N ASP A 93 3.69 11.65 -18.27
CA ASP A 93 2.63 12.64 -18.50
C ASP A 93 1.30 11.95 -18.84
N ASN A 94 1.35 10.88 -19.64
CA ASN A 94 0.19 10.05 -19.95
C ASN A 94 -0.37 9.33 -18.71
N ILE A 95 0.49 8.80 -17.82
CA ILE A 95 0.06 8.19 -16.55
C ILE A 95 -0.67 9.24 -15.70
N ILE A 96 -0.08 10.42 -15.54
CA ILE A 96 -0.67 11.52 -14.77
C ILE A 96 -2.02 11.92 -15.36
N GLN A 97 -2.10 12.12 -16.68
CA GLN A 97 -3.33 12.50 -17.36
C GLN A 97 -4.44 11.45 -17.19
N LYS A 98 -4.11 10.16 -17.39
CA LYS A 98 -5.10 9.07 -17.29
C LYS A 98 -5.51 8.77 -15.85
N SER A 99 -4.61 8.99 -14.89
CA SER A 99 -4.90 8.79 -13.47
C SER A 99 -5.92 9.81 -12.94
N GLY A 100 -6.00 11.00 -13.55
CA GLY A 100 -6.93 12.05 -13.13
C GLY A 100 -6.66 12.49 -11.70
N ASN A 101 -7.66 12.41 -10.82
CA ASN A 101 -7.54 12.83 -9.42
C ASN A 101 -6.99 11.77 -8.47
N ARG A 102 -6.76 10.54 -8.97
CA ARG A 102 -6.28 9.39 -8.18
C ARG A 102 -4.85 9.60 -7.70
N ALA A 103 -4.52 8.96 -6.58
CA ALA A 103 -3.14 8.92 -6.10
C ALA A 103 -2.34 7.93 -6.96
N ILE A 104 -1.08 8.27 -7.25
CA ILE A 104 -0.20 7.47 -8.10
C ILE A 104 0.94 6.93 -7.25
N LEU A 105 1.10 5.61 -7.27
CA LEU A 105 2.33 4.91 -6.93
C LEU A 105 3.08 4.62 -8.23
N LEU A 106 4.24 5.27 -8.43
CA LEU A 106 5.10 4.98 -9.56
C LEU A 106 6.21 4.02 -9.13
N THR A 107 6.21 2.83 -9.70
CA THR A 107 7.23 1.79 -9.49
C THR A 107 8.24 1.85 -10.63
N ILE A 108 9.46 2.27 -10.32
CA ILE A 108 10.57 2.32 -11.27
C ILE A 108 11.34 1.01 -11.20
N LYS A 109 11.24 0.18 -12.23
CA LYS A 109 12.03 -1.04 -12.39
C LYS A 109 13.45 -0.66 -12.82
N ILE A 110 14.44 -1.15 -12.10
CA ILE A 110 15.85 -0.88 -12.40
C ILE A 110 16.31 -1.82 -13.51
N LYS A 111 15.79 -1.55 -14.71
CA LYS A 111 15.99 -2.35 -15.91
C LYS A 111 16.36 -1.44 -17.07
N HIS A 112 17.60 -1.61 -17.54
CA HIS A 112 18.13 -0.89 -18.69
C HIS A 112 19.33 -1.60 -19.30
N ASP A 113 19.25 -1.95 -20.59
CA ASP A 113 20.28 -2.75 -21.30
C ASP A 113 21.72 -2.17 -21.26
N ARG A 114 21.86 -0.83 -21.17
CA ARG A 114 23.15 -0.14 -21.24
C ARG A 114 23.61 0.44 -19.91
N LEU A 115 22.67 0.80 -19.04
CA LEU A 115 22.95 1.53 -17.81
C LEU A 115 22.87 0.65 -16.56
N THR A 116 22.48 -0.63 -16.66
CA THR A 116 22.59 -1.61 -15.57
C THR A 116 23.69 -2.65 -15.82
N LEU A 117 24.06 -3.38 -14.77
CA LEU A 117 25.10 -4.43 -14.82
C LEU A 117 24.65 -5.71 -15.54
N CYS A 118 23.38 -5.83 -15.93
CA CYS A 118 22.86 -7.04 -16.54
C CYS A 118 23.22 -7.21 -18.00
N VAL A 119 23.16 -8.48 -18.44
CA VAL A 119 23.36 -8.84 -19.83
C VAL A 119 22.12 -8.45 -20.63
N GLU A 120 22.34 -7.90 -21.82
CA GLU A 120 21.28 -7.50 -22.75
C GLU A 120 20.29 -8.66 -22.98
N GLY A 121 18.99 -8.38 -22.84
CA GLY A 121 17.92 -9.37 -23.02
C GLY A 121 17.48 -10.12 -21.74
N GLU A 122 18.12 -9.89 -20.60
CA GLU A 122 17.60 -10.40 -19.33
C GLU A 122 16.35 -9.64 -18.87
N LYS A 123 15.33 -10.38 -18.42
CA LYS A 123 14.07 -9.80 -17.91
C LYS A 123 14.15 -9.31 -16.45
N LYS A 124 15.34 -9.28 -15.87
CA LYS A 124 15.57 -9.07 -14.43
C LYS A 124 15.99 -7.62 -14.14
N GLU A 125 15.85 -7.23 -12.88
CA GLU A 125 16.32 -5.95 -12.35
C GLU A 125 17.72 -6.07 -11.77
N CYS A 126 18.52 -5.03 -11.97
CA CYS A 126 19.95 -5.12 -11.72
C CYS A 126 20.48 -3.76 -11.28
N PRO A 127 21.55 -3.70 -10.48
CA PRO A 127 22.09 -2.41 -10.09
C PRO A 127 22.52 -1.56 -11.30
N PRO A 128 22.41 -0.23 -11.19
CA PRO A 128 23.02 0.67 -12.16
C PRO A 128 24.53 0.43 -12.26
N ARG A 129 25.11 0.56 -13.46
CA ARG A 129 26.57 0.55 -13.66
C ARG A 129 27.22 1.73 -12.94
N ASN A 130 26.53 2.86 -12.94
CA ASN A 130 26.90 4.07 -12.22
C ASN A 130 25.72 4.51 -11.34
N GLU A 131 25.92 4.41 -10.04
CA GLU A 131 24.89 4.76 -9.06
C GLU A 131 24.48 6.24 -9.15
N GLN A 132 25.43 7.13 -9.43
CA GLN A 132 25.16 8.57 -9.52
C GLN A 132 24.32 8.93 -10.74
N GLU A 133 24.50 8.23 -11.86
CA GLU A 133 23.67 8.41 -13.06
C GLU A 133 22.20 8.09 -12.75
N PHE A 134 21.95 6.96 -12.08
CA PHE A 134 20.59 6.62 -11.66
C PHE A 134 20.01 7.62 -10.67
N ILE A 135 20.82 8.14 -9.73
CA ILE A 135 20.38 9.18 -8.79
C ILE A 135 20.01 10.47 -9.54
N ASN A 136 20.79 10.88 -10.54
CA ASN A 136 20.50 12.05 -11.37
C ASN A 136 19.20 11.87 -12.15
N PHE A 137 19.01 10.67 -12.74
CA PHE A 137 17.75 10.29 -13.38
C PHE A 137 16.55 10.40 -12.43
N ILE A 138 16.65 9.84 -11.22
CA ILE A 138 15.57 9.92 -10.21
C ILE A 138 15.32 11.37 -9.79
N SER A 139 16.37 12.19 -9.64
CA SER A 139 16.21 13.63 -9.35
C SER A 139 15.45 14.35 -10.47
N SER A 140 15.82 14.11 -11.72
CA SER A 140 15.14 14.66 -12.90
C SER A 140 13.67 14.23 -12.97
N LEU A 141 13.39 12.96 -12.65
CA LEU A 141 12.03 12.45 -12.55
C LEU A 141 11.23 13.12 -11.41
N PHE A 142 11.83 13.35 -10.24
CA PHE A 142 11.18 14.06 -9.13
C PHE A 142 10.87 15.52 -9.46
N GLU A 143 11.75 16.18 -10.22
CA GLU A 143 11.56 17.54 -10.74
C GLU A 143 10.44 17.58 -11.78
N HIS A 144 10.45 16.66 -12.75
CA HIS A 144 9.44 16.59 -13.81
C HIS A 144 8.03 16.31 -13.28
N THR A 145 7.91 15.29 -12.42
CA THR A 145 6.62 14.90 -11.83
C THR A 145 6.07 15.95 -10.88
N GLN A 146 6.93 16.80 -10.32
CA GLN A 146 6.58 17.76 -9.28
C GLN A 146 5.68 17.07 -8.22
N LYS A 147 4.66 17.76 -7.70
CA LYS A 147 3.75 17.21 -6.69
C LYS A 147 2.64 16.32 -7.24
N LYS A 148 2.66 15.99 -8.54
CA LYS A 148 1.60 15.18 -9.15
C LYS A 148 1.75 13.70 -8.79
N ILE A 149 2.99 13.23 -8.63
CA ILE A 149 3.31 11.89 -8.13
C ILE A 149 4.06 12.06 -6.81
N VAL A 150 3.53 11.48 -5.74
CA VAL A 150 4.09 11.60 -4.38
C VAL A 150 4.75 10.29 -3.93
N PHE A 151 4.29 9.16 -4.43
CA PHE A 151 4.70 7.83 -3.98
C PHE A 151 5.55 7.17 -5.04
N PHE A 152 6.74 6.78 -4.65
CA PHE A 152 7.71 6.13 -5.52
C PHE A 152 8.17 4.84 -4.90
N GLN A 153 8.17 3.78 -5.70
CA GLN A 153 8.82 2.52 -5.38
C GLN A 153 10.02 2.37 -6.30
N ILE A 154 11.19 2.13 -5.73
CA ILE A 154 12.42 1.88 -6.48
C ILE A 154 12.64 0.38 -6.49
N GLY A 155 12.65 -0.23 -7.66
CA GLY A 155 12.65 -1.67 -7.87
C GLY A 155 11.28 -2.32 -7.66
N ASP A 156 10.90 -3.28 -8.51
CA ASP A 156 9.61 -3.99 -8.39
C ASP A 156 9.70 -5.11 -7.36
N GLN A 157 10.48 -6.14 -7.65
CA GLN A 157 10.66 -7.32 -6.79
C GLN A 157 12.16 -7.59 -6.62
N LEU A 158 12.60 -7.86 -5.40
CA LEU A 158 14.04 -8.04 -5.16
C LEU A 158 14.42 -9.48 -4.83
N ASP A 159 13.56 -10.46 -5.08
CA ASP A 159 13.93 -11.85 -4.85
C ASP A 159 15.16 -12.27 -5.70
N LYS A 160 15.80 -13.39 -5.34
CA LYS A 160 16.99 -13.89 -6.05
C LYS A 160 16.74 -14.16 -7.54
N ASN A 161 15.48 -14.29 -7.95
CA ASN A 161 15.14 -14.51 -9.35
C ASN A 161 15.04 -13.19 -10.11
N ASN A 162 14.77 -12.07 -9.45
CA ASN A 162 14.57 -10.77 -10.08
C ASN A 162 15.67 -9.74 -9.80
N TRP A 163 16.43 -9.83 -8.70
CA TRP A 163 17.58 -8.97 -8.40
C TRP A 163 18.90 -9.74 -8.42
N GLN A 164 19.86 -9.29 -9.24
CA GLN A 164 21.08 -10.06 -9.51
C GLN A 164 22.27 -9.84 -8.54
N GLU A 165 22.13 -9.03 -7.48
CA GLU A 165 23.26 -8.58 -6.66
C GLU A 165 22.98 -8.59 -5.13
N ASP A 166 23.98 -8.25 -4.30
CA ASP A 166 23.76 -8.14 -2.85
C ASP A 166 22.76 -7.02 -2.53
N TRP A 167 21.80 -7.35 -1.67
CA TRP A 167 20.90 -6.45 -0.97
C TRP A 167 21.54 -5.16 -0.49
N LYS A 168 22.78 -5.22 0.01
CA LYS A 168 23.49 -4.02 0.51
C LYS A 168 23.58 -2.92 -0.55
N ASN A 169 23.79 -3.28 -1.80
CA ASN A 169 23.88 -2.32 -2.90
C ASN A 169 22.53 -1.64 -3.15
N TYR A 170 21.44 -2.43 -3.14
CA TYR A 170 20.09 -1.89 -3.23
C TYR A 170 19.77 -0.94 -2.05
N LEU A 171 20.06 -1.35 -0.82
CA LEU A 171 19.77 -0.52 0.36
C LEU A 171 20.59 0.78 0.37
N SER A 172 21.85 0.73 -0.08
CA SER A 172 22.69 1.92 -0.28
C SER A 172 22.06 2.88 -1.29
N LEU A 173 21.64 2.36 -2.44
CA LEU A 173 21.00 3.13 -3.50
C LEU A 173 19.72 3.82 -3.00
N VAL A 174 18.83 3.07 -2.35
CA VAL A 174 17.59 3.61 -1.77
C VAL A 174 17.87 4.67 -0.73
N LYS A 175 18.90 4.49 0.11
CA LYS A 175 19.28 5.49 1.10
C LYS A 175 19.67 6.82 0.44
N LYS A 176 20.47 6.80 -0.62
CA LYS A 176 20.83 8.02 -1.37
C LYS A 176 19.63 8.65 -2.08
N ILE A 177 18.73 7.85 -2.65
CA ILE A 177 17.47 8.35 -3.22
C ILE A 177 16.60 9.00 -2.13
N ALA A 178 16.58 8.41 -0.94
CA ALA A 178 15.84 8.95 0.19
C ALA A 178 16.38 10.30 0.68
N GLU A 179 17.66 10.60 0.47
CA GLU A 179 18.27 11.91 0.78
C GLU A 179 17.81 13.01 -0.19
N ILE A 180 17.56 12.68 -1.46
CA ILE A 180 17.08 13.63 -2.49
C ILE A 180 15.56 13.69 -2.64
N ARG A 181 14.80 12.85 -1.91
CA ARG A 181 13.35 12.68 -2.08
C ARG A 181 12.50 13.93 -1.81
N ASN A 182 13.04 14.91 -1.09
CA ASN A 182 12.29 16.09 -0.62
C ASN A 182 10.97 15.69 0.09
N ASP A 183 9.81 16.02 -0.48
CA ASP A 183 8.48 15.73 0.03
C ASP A 183 7.88 14.41 -0.50
N ARG A 184 8.66 13.59 -1.23
CA ARG A 184 8.22 12.28 -1.75
C ARG A 184 8.29 11.17 -0.70
N ILE A 185 7.42 10.18 -0.87
CA ILE A 185 7.38 8.96 -0.08
C ILE A 185 8.05 7.84 -0.88
N ILE A 186 9.10 7.26 -0.31
CA ILE A 186 9.81 6.13 -0.87
C ILE A 186 9.25 4.86 -0.24
N ILE A 187 8.79 3.95 -1.09
CA ILE A 187 8.25 2.64 -0.73
C ILE A 187 9.32 1.61 -1.02
N SER A 188 9.48 0.62 -0.14
CA SER A 188 10.38 -0.50 -0.41
C SER A 188 9.96 -1.22 -1.69
N SER A 189 10.90 -1.84 -2.41
CA SER A 189 10.51 -2.89 -3.34
C SER A 189 9.68 -3.95 -2.64
N GLN A 190 8.90 -4.65 -3.45
CA GLN A 190 7.95 -5.63 -2.99
C GLN A 190 8.67 -6.87 -2.44
N ILE A 191 8.39 -7.18 -1.18
CA ILE A 191 8.91 -8.37 -0.50
C ILE A 191 7.87 -9.50 -0.65
N PRO A 192 8.22 -10.67 -1.20
CA PRO A 192 7.30 -11.79 -1.19
C PRO A 192 7.02 -12.23 0.25
N LEU A 193 5.74 -12.38 0.58
CA LEU A 193 5.33 -12.69 1.94
C LEU A 193 5.72 -14.12 2.31
N SER A 194 5.88 -15.03 1.35
CA SER A 194 6.30 -16.42 1.63
C SER A 194 7.73 -16.57 2.13
N ASN A 195 8.61 -15.61 1.81
CA ASN A 195 10.03 -15.63 2.17
C ASN A 195 10.45 -14.36 2.92
N TRP A 196 9.52 -13.69 3.61
CA TRP A 196 9.75 -12.41 4.28
C TRP A 196 10.98 -12.41 5.23
N GLN A 197 11.32 -13.56 5.81
CA GLN A 197 12.47 -13.75 6.71
C GLN A 197 13.81 -13.46 6.04
N ASP A 198 13.94 -13.74 4.74
CA ASP A 198 15.15 -13.45 3.96
C ASP A 198 15.41 -11.94 3.86
N TYR A 199 14.37 -11.14 4.10
CA TYR A 199 14.37 -9.68 4.04
C TYR A 199 14.28 -9.07 5.43
N ASN A 200 14.69 -9.80 6.49
CA ASN A 200 14.79 -9.27 7.86
C ASN A 200 15.55 -7.93 7.94
N LYS A 201 16.47 -7.69 6.99
CA LYS A 201 17.19 -6.41 6.86
C LYS A 201 16.22 -5.24 6.60
N PHE A 202 15.18 -5.43 5.79
CA PHE A 202 14.14 -4.44 5.49
C PHE A 202 13.24 -4.14 6.69
N LEU A 203 13.26 -5.00 7.70
CA LEU A 203 12.46 -4.83 8.91
C LEU A 203 13.15 -3.94 9.94
N VAL A 204 14.38 -3.49 9.71
CA VAL A 204 15.08 -2.56 10.60
C VAL A 204 14.80 -1.12 10.15
N SER A 205 14.54 -0.23 11.11
CA SER A 205 14.43 1.21 10.86
C SER A 205 15.75 1.74 10.29
N GLU A 206 15.71 2.82 9.48
CA GLU A 206 16.86 3.61 8.96
C GLU A 206 17.32 3.34 7.51
N ILE A 207 16.63 2.52 6.72
CA ILE A 207 17.05 2.26 5.33
C ILE A 207 16.64 3.37 4.36
N GLY A 208 15.66 4.21 4.72
CA GLY A 208 15.25 5.38 3.94
C GLY A 208 13.88 5.28 3.29
N PHE A 209 13.23 4.11 3.29
CA PHE A 209 11.82 3.97 2.93
C PHE A 209 10.89 4.31 4.10
N GLN A 210 9.69 4.78 3.77
CA GLN A 210 8.63 5.15 4.73
C GLN A 210 7.43 4.20 4.67
N VAL A 211 7.44 3.22 3.77
CA VAL A 211 6.41 2.20 3.63
C VAL A 211 7.09 0.88 3.27
N ILE A 212 6.66 -0.22 3.91
CA ILE A 212 7.05 -1.57 3.53
C ILE A 212 5.98 -2.14 2.62
N LYS A 213 6.37 -2.62 1.44
CA LYS A 213 5.45 -3.27 0.51
C LYS A 213 5.68 -4.78 0.44
N ILE A 214 4.59 -5.55 0.50
CA ILE A 214 4.61 -7.01 0.44
C ILE A 214 3.76 -7.55 -0.73
N LYS A 215 4.14 -8.73 -1.24
CA LYS A 215 3.36 -9.52 -2.21
C LYS A 215 2.72 -10.70 -1.50
N ALA A 216 1.42 -10.90 -1.64
CA ALA A 216 0.75 -12.10 -1.15
C ALA A 216 0.82 -13.22 -2.20
N ASP A 217 2.03 -13.78 -2.37
CA ASP A 217 2.43 -14.66 -3.47
C ASP A 217 2.02 -16.13 -3.32
N LYS A 218 1.40 -16.50 -2.19
CA LYS A 218 0.91 -17.86 -1.88
C LYS A 218 -0.58 -17.87 -1.63
N ASN A 219 -1.16 -19.03 -1.32
CA ASN A 219 -2.60 -19.14 -0.98
C ASN A 219 -2.93 -18.45 0.37
N SER A 220 -4.22 -18.33 0.69
CA SER A 220 -4.73 -17.60 1.85
C SER A 220 -4.21 -18.18 3.17
N VAL A 221 -4.08 -19.51 3.27
CA VAL A 221 -3.57 -20.20 4.47
C VAL A 221 -2.12 -19.80 4.73
N GLU A 222 -1.26 -19.85 3.71
CA GLU A 222 0.13 -19.42 3.83
C GLU A 222 0.25 -17.90 4.05
N VAL A 223 -0.67 -17.10 3.49
CA VAL A 223 -0.70 -15.64 3.69
C VAL A 223 -1.04 -15.30 5.14
N GLU A 224 -2.03 -15.96 5.74
CA GLU A 224 -2.41 -15.77 7.15
C GLU A 224 -1.23 -16.05 8.08
N GLU A 225 -0.62 -17.23 7.93
CA GLU A 225 0.50 -17.64 8.78
C GLU A 225 1.67 -16.64 8.68
N ASN A 226 2.01 -16.23 7.46
CA ASN A 226 3.17 -15.38 7.23
C ASN A 226 2.90 -13.91 7.59
N ILE A 227 1.69 -13.36 7.39
CA ILE A 227 1.42 -11.96 7.76
C ILE A 227 1.45 -11.78 9.27
N VAL A 228 0.92 -12.74 10.03
CA VAL A 228 0.97 -12.71 11.51
C VAL A 228 2.42 -12.71 11.98
N LYS A 229 3.26 -13.61 11.43
CA LYS A 229 4.68 -13.70 11.78
C LYS A 229 5.46 -12.44 11.39
N LEU A 230 5.23 -11.91 10.19
CA LEU A 230 5.86 -10.67 9.73
C LEU A 230 5.50 -9.49 10.64
N LYS A 231 4.22 -9.31 10.97
CA LYS A 231 3.75 -8.23 11.84
C LYS A 231 4.33 -8.35 13.25
N LYS A 232 4.45 -9.57 13.78
CA LYS A 232 5.15 -9.81 15.04
C LYS A 232 6.62 -9.40 14.95
N ALA A 233 7.33 -9.80 13.90
CA ALA A 233 8.73 -9.44 13.69
C ALA A 233 8.94 -7.92 13.56
N LEU A 234 8.06 -7.22 12.85
CA LEU A 234 8.08 -5.74 12.76
C LEU A 234 7.92 -5.09 14.13
N LYS A 235 6.95 -5.56 14.93
CA LYS A 235 6.73 -5.07 16.31
C LYS A 235 7.96 -5.32 17.20
N GLU A 236 8.56 -6.51 17.14
CA GLU A 236 9.77 -6.87 17.89
C GLU A 236 11.00 -6.03 17.50
N LYS A 237 11.10 -5.61 16.23
CA LYS A 237 12.15 -4.72 15.73
C LYS A 237 11.85 -3.23 15.97
N ALA A 238 10.79 -2.90 16.72
CA ALA A 238 10.31 -1.54 16.93
C ALA A 238 10.07 -0.77 15.61
N ASN A 239 9.77 -1.50 14.53
CA ASN A 239 9.49 -0.91 13.23
C ASN A 239 7.98 -0.63 13.14
N SER A 240 7.64 0.65 13.10
CA SER A 240 6.26 1.16 13.02
C SER A 240 5.88 1.61 11.62
N LEU A 241 6.69 1.28 10.60
CA LEU A 241 6.37 1.64 9.23
C LEU A 241 5.06 0.97 8.77
N PRO A 242 4.21 1.69 8.03
CA PRO A 242 3.01 1.12 7.44
C PRO A 242 3.37 0.00 6.47
N VAL A 243 2.52 -1.02 6.42
CA VAL A 243 2.65 -2.15 5.51
C VAL A 243 1.57 -2.03 4.44
N TRP A 244 1.98 -2.05 3.18
CA TRP A 244 1.09 -2.11 2.01
C TRP A 244 1.24 -3.47 1.33
N GLY A 245 0.14 -4.04 0.87
CA GLY A 245 0.06 -5.32 0.19
C GLY A 245 -0.17 -5.18 -1.30
N SER A 246 0.09 -6.26 -2.01
CA SER A 246 -0.19 -6.40 -3.43
C SER A 246 -0.62 -7.84 -3.75
N LEU A 247 -1.68 -7.96 -4.53
CA LEU A 247 -2.25 -9.22 -4.98
C LEU A 247 -2.02 -9.38 -6.48
N GLU A 248 -0.78 -9.71 -6.83
CA GLU A 248 -0.39 -10.12 -8.18
C GLU A 248 -0.54 -11.64 -8.29
N HIS A 249 -1.23 -12.10 -9.33
CA HIS A 249 -1.46 -13.53 -9.55
C HIS A 249 -0.60 -13.98 -10.72
N SER A 250 -0.04 -15.19 -10.62
CA SER A 250 0.58 -15.81 -11.79
C SER A 250 -0.50 -16.16 -12.82
N GLU A 251 -0.16 -16.11 -14.11
CA GLU A 251 -1.08 -16.42 -15.22
C GLU A 251 -1.72 -17.81 -15.09
N VAL A 252 -1.01 -18.77 -14.48
CA VAL A 252 -1.50 -20.13 -14.22
C VAL A 252 -2.67 -20.14 -13.22
N ILE A 253 -2.63 -19.28 -12.20
CA ILE A 253 -3.69 -19.17 -11.19
C ILE A 253 -4.91 -18.42 -11.79
N LEU A 254 -4.68 -17.49 -12.72
CA LEU A 254 -5.73 -16.69 -13.39
C LEU A 254 -6.71 -17.51 -14.26
N ALA A 255 -6.40 -18.77 -14.56
CA ALA A 255 -7.23 -19.68 -15.36
C ALA A 255 -8.37 -20.36 -14.58
N GLN A 256 -8.37 -20.34 -13.24
CA GLN A 256 -9.42 -20.95 -12.40
C GLN A 256 -10.36 -19.86 -11.83
N THR A 257 -11.39 -19.47 -12.58
CA THR A 257 -12.16 -18.24 -12.35
C THR A 257 -12.88 -18.12 -11.00
N ASP A 258 -13.45 -19.21 -10.47
CA ASP A 258 -14.28 -19.12 -9.25
C ASP A 258 -13.43 -19.13 -7.97
N ASN A 259 -12.36 -19.93 -7.97
CA ASN A 259 -11.42 -19.97 -6.84
C ASN A 259 -10.66 -18.65 -6.71
N LEU A 260 -10.30 -17.99 -7.82
CA LEU A 260 -9.61 -16.70 -7.81
C LEU A 260 -10.34 -15.60 -7.05
N LYS A 261 -11.67 -15.50 -7.23
CA LYS A 261 -12.44 -14.42 -6.59
C LYS A 261 -12.44 -14.57 -5.08
N ILE A 262 -12.75 -15.79 -4.61
CA ILE A 262 -12.79 -16.13 -3.18
C ILE A 262 -11.38 -16.04 -2.58
N GLU A 263 -10.37 -16.48 -3.30
CA GLU A 263 -8.98 -16.46 -2.84
C GLU A 263 -8.46 -15.02 -2.66
N ALA A 264 -8.64 -14.16 -3.66
CA ALA A 264 -8.27 -12.75 -3.56
C ALA A 264 -9.02 -12.03 -2.43
N LEU A 265 -10.29 -12.40 -2.22
CA LEU A 265 -11.14 -11.89 -1.16
C LEU A 265 -10.64 -12.31 0.23
N LYS A 266 -10.38 -13.61 0.44
CA LYS A 266 -9.81 -14.15 1.68
C LYS A 266 -8.48 -13.48 2.01
N LYS A 267 -7.55 -13.44 1.05
CA LYS A 267 -6.26 -12.75 1.23
C LYS A 267 -6.42 -11.29 1.63
N SER A 268 -7.35 -10.57 1.00
CA SER A 268 -7.60 -9.17 1.33
C SER A 268 -8.03 -9.01 2.78
N LEU A 269 -9.00 -9.81 3.22
CA LEU A 269 -9.50 -9.77 4.60
C LEU A 269 -8.41 -10.13 5.61
N LEU A 270 -7.61 -11.15 5.33
CA LEU A 270 -6.47 -11.55 6.17
C LEU A 270 -5.41 -10.46 6.28
N LEU A 271 -5.07 -9.79 5.18
CA LEU A 271 -4.11 -8.69 5.19
C LEU A 271 -4.68 -7.50 5.98
N PHE A 272 -5.92 -7.09 5.72
CA PHE A 272 -6.53 -5.96 6.42
C PHE A 272 -6.76 -6.21 7.91
N SER A 273 -7.15 -7.44 8.31
CA SER A 273 -7.30 -7.82 9.71
C SER A 273 -5.97 -7.82 10.47
N ASN A 274 -4.86 -7.96 9.75
CA ASN A 274 -3.50 -7.88 10.27
C ASN A 274 -2.83 -6.51 10.06
N GLU A 275 -3.64 -5.44 10.01
CA GLU A 275 -3.18 -4.05 9.94
C GLU A 275 -2.32 -3.73 8.69
N VAL A 276 -2.56 -4.40 7.55
CA VAL A 276 -2.07 -3.93 6.25
C VAL A 276 -2.95 -2.76 5.82
N GLU A 277 -2.36 -1.61 5.54
CA GLU A 277 -3.13 -0.38 5.36
C GLU A 277 -3.73 -0.23 3.97
N LYS A 278 -3.08 -0.82 2.96
CA LYS A 278 -3.48 -0.70 1.56
C LYS A 278 -3.19 -1.97 0.80
N ILE A 279 -4.03 -2.31 -0.17
CA ILE A 279 -3.83 -3.44 -1.07
C ILE A 279 -3.96 -2.98 -2.53
N PHE A 280 -2.95 -3.30 -3.32
CA PHE A 280 -2.96 -3.11 -4.77
C PHE A 280 -3.35 -4.41 -5.48
N TYR A 281 -4.38 -4.37 -6.31
CA TYR A 281 -4.89 -5.52 -7.04
C TYR A 281 -4.42 -5.45 -8.48
N GLN A 282 -3.95 -6.57 -9.02
CA GLN A 282 -3.72 -6.68 -10.46
C GLN A 282 -5.03 -6.48 -11.22
N GLN A 283 -5.00 -5.72 -12.32
CA GLN A 283 -6.21 -5.33 -13.04
C GLN A 283 -7.09 -6.53 -13.46
N GLU A 284 -6.48 -7.64 -13.86
CA GLU A 284 -7.17 -8.88 -14.24
C GLU A 284 -7.95 -9.49 -13.06
N VAL A 285 -7.54 -9.21 -11.82
CA VAL A 285 -8.28 -9.60 -10.61
C VAL A 285 -9.48 -8.70 -10.44
N ILE A 286 -9.31 -7.38 -10.58
CA ILE A 286 -10.42 -6.42 -10.41
C ILE A 286 -11.53 -6.67 -11.43
N THR A 287 -11.17 -6.87 -12.69
CA THR A 287 -12.14 -7.14 -13.77
C THR A 287 -12.91 -8.45 -13.58
N LYS A 288 -12.36 -9.41 -12.82
CA LYS A 288 -13.02 -10.68 -12.53
C LYS A 288 -13.82 -10.65 -11.24
N VAL A 289 -13.53 -9.76 -10.29
CA VAL A 289 -14.19 -9.74 -8.97
C VAL A 289 -15.10 -8.52 -8.84
N ASP A 290 -16.33 -8.63 -9.34
CA ASP A 290 -17.37 -7.58 -9.23
C ASP A 290 -17.59 -7.10 -7.78
N ASN A 291 -17.33 -7.99 -6.80
CA ASN A 291 -17.45 -7.72 -5.37
C ASN A 291 -16.26 -6.95 -4.76
N LEU A 292 -15.18 -6.66 -5.50
CA LEU A 292 -14.08 -5.83 -4.97
C LEU A 292 -14.49 -4.37 -4.79
N SER A 293 -15.57 -3.93 -5.44
CA SER A 293 -16.23 -2.65 -5.18
C SER A 293 -16.61 -2.47 -3.70
N LEU A 294 -16.93 -3.57 -2.98
CA LEU A 294 -17.20 -3.56 -1.53
C LEU A 294 -15.99 -3.08 -0.72
N PHE A 295 -14.77 -3.35 -1.19
CA PHE A 295 -13.53 -2.93 -0.54
C PHE A 295 -13.13 -1.50 -0.86
N GLY A 296 -13.59 -0.95 -1.99
CA GLY A 296 -13.24 0.42 -2.43
C GLY A 296 -13.60 1.51 -1.42
N LYS A 297 -14.59 1.26 -0.55
CA LYS A 297 -15.04 2.20 0.50
C LYS A 297 -14.98 1.62 1.92
N MET A 298 -14.30 0.49 2.08
CA MET A 298 -14.04 -0.09 3.38
C MET A 298 -13.09 0.80 4.18
N THR A 299 -13.33 0.85 5.49
CA THR A 299 -12.53 1.63 6.45
C THR A 299 -11.83 0.76 7.47
N ARG A 300 -12.39 -0.40 7.80
CA ARG A 300 -11.84 -1.32 8.81
C ARG A 300 -12.37 -2.74 8.60
N VAL A 301 -11.54 -3.72 8.94
CA VAL A 301 -11.92 -5.13 9.08
C VAL A 301 -11.64 -5.56 10.51
N ASN A 302 -12.60 -6.23 11.14
CA ASN A 302 -12.41 -6.89 12.43
C ASN A 302 -12.64 -8.39 12.27
N ILE A 303 -11.83 -9.21 12.94
CA ILE A 303 -12.15 -10.64 13.13
C ILE A 303 -13.20 -10.72 14.24
N ILE A 304 -14.26 -11.48 14.01
CA ILE A 304 -15.34 -11.69 14.96
C ILE A 304 -15.62 -13.19 15.13
N ASN A 305 -16.32 -13.56 16.19
CA ASN A 305 -16.66 -14.94 16.48
C ASN A 305 -18.18 -15.09 16.61
N PHE A 306 -18.78 -16.01 15.84
CA PHE A 306 -20.21 -16.35 15.90
C PHE A 306 -20.50 -17.61 16.74
N GLY A 307 -19.53 -18.07 17.54
CA GLY A 307 -19.65 -19.19 18.48
C GLY A 307 -19.18 -20.54 17.94
N ASP A 308 -18.70 -20.63 16.70
CA ASP A 308 -18.12 -21.84 16.11
C ASP A 308 -16.66 -21.58 15.73
N GLU A 309 -15.74 -22.31 16.36
CA GLU A 309 -14.29 -22.20 16.11
C GLU A 309 -13.88 -22.65 14.70
N LYS A 310 -14.75 -23.36 13.97
CA LYS A 310 -14.51 -23.82 12.59
C LYS A 310 -14.94 -22.81 11.53
N ILE A 311 -15.49 -21.67 11.95
CA ILE A 311 -15.99 -20.63 11.06
C ILE A 311 -15.19 -19.37 11.33
N GLU A 312 -14.45 -18.95 10.31
CA GLU A 312 -13.83 -17.65 10.32
C GLU A 312 -14.87 -16.60 9.92
N ALA A 313 -14.91 -15.50 10.66
CA ALA A 313 -15.87 -14.44 10.42
C ALA A 313 -15.22 -13.06 10.53
N TYR A 314 -15.60 -12.19 9.60
CA TYR A 314 -15.05 -10.86 9.43
C TYR A 314 -16.18 -9.84 9.41
N GLU A 315 -16.03 -8.79 10.20
CA GLU A 315 -16.85 -7.60 10.18
C GLU A 315 -16.15 -6.51 9.36
N ILE A 316 -16.78 -6.08 8.28
CA ILE A 316 -16.27 -5.08 7.37
C ILE A 316 -17.08 -3.79 7.56
N VAL A 317 -16.42 -2.74 8.04
CA VAL A 317 -17.01 -1.41 8.15
C VAL A 317 -16.76 -0.65 6.85
N SER A 318 -17.82 -0.16 6.22
CA SER A 318 -17.76 0.56 4.94
C SER A 318 -18.50 1.89 5.04
N LYS A 319 -18.02 2.91 4.31
CA LYS A 319 -18.70 4.21 4.22
C LYS A 319 -20.03 4.16 3.46
N ASN A 320 -20.26 3.09 2.70
CA ASN A 320 -21.47 2.94 1.89
C ASN A 320 -22.67 2.43 2.70
N TYR A 321 -22.44 1.89 3.89
CA TYR A 321 -23.48 1.24 4.68
C TYR A 321 -23.50 1.77 6.11
N SER A 322 -24.69 1.93 6.68
CA SER A 322 -24.88 2.32 8.08
C SER A 322 -24.62 1.16 9.05
N LYS A 323 -24.58 -0.07 8.52
CA LYS A 323 -24.30 -1.31 9.23
C LYS A 323 -23.07 -1.99 8.63
N PRO A 324 -22.31 -2.78 9.40
CA PRO A 324 -21.18 -3.52 8.85
C PRO A 324 -21.66 -4.63 7.91
N ILE A 325 -20.82 -4.96 6.93
CA ILE A 325 -20.94 -6.17 6.11
C ILE A 325 -20.30 -7.31 6.89
N TYR A 326 -20.88 -8.51 6.86
CA TYR A 326 -20.27 -9.69 7.46
C TYR A 326 -19.87 -10.69 6.39
N PHE A 327 -18.66 -11.24 6.53
CA PHE A 327 -18.14 -12.25 5.64
C PHE A 327 -17.67 -13.45 6.46
N LEU A 328 -18.20 -14.63 6.16
CA LEU A 328 -17.92 -15.85 6.90
C LEU A 328 -17.49 -16.95 5.94
N TRP A 329 -16.56 -17.81 6.36
CA TRP A 329 -16.23 -19.03 5.63
C TRP A 329 -15.85 -20.19 6.55
N SER A 330 -15.92 -21.40 6.01
CA SER A 330 -15.38 -22.59 6.64
C SER A 330 -14.52 -23.37 5.66
N ASP A 331 -13.39 -23.89 6.13
CA ASP A 331 -12.51 -24.72 5.30
C ASP A 331 -13.00 -26.17 5.22
N THR A 332 -13.82 -26.59 6.19
CA THR A 332 -14.23 -28.00 6.40
C THR A 332 -15.60 -28.36 5.81
N GLY A 333 -16.37 -27.40 5.33
CA GLY A 333 -17.71 -27.66 4.77
C GLY A 333 -18.57 -26.40 4.64
N GLY A 334 -19.89 -26.58 4.64
CA GLY A 334 -20.86 -25.48 4.66
C GLY A 334 -20.77 -24.64 5.93
N VAL A 335 -21.25 -23.41 5.87
CA VAL A 335 -21.27 -22.47 6.99
C VAL A 335 -22.63 -22.56 7.69
N SER A 336 -22.64 -22.85 9.00
CA SER A 336 -23.85 -22.87 9.82
C SER A 336 -23.64 -22.05 11.08
N VAL A 337 -24.21 -20.85 11.15
CA VAL A 337 -24.05 -19.94 12.30
C VAL A 337 -25.37 -19.52 12.91
N THR A 338 -25.35 -19.22 14.20
CA THR A 338 -26.46 -18.57 14.91
C THR A 338 -26.17 -17.08 15.02
N LEU A 339 -27.11 -16.26 14.54
CA LEU A 339 -26.92 -14.82 14.47
C LEU A 339 -27.18 -14.15 15.81
N ASN A 340 -26.15 -13.41 16.26
CA ASN A 340 -26.25 -12.48 17.39
C ASN A 340 -26.55 -11.04 16.94
N ILE A 341 -26.89 -10.87 15.66
CA ILE A 341 -27.30 -9.61 15.04
C ILE A 341 -28.78 -9.69 14.66
N ASP A 342 -29.42 -8.55 14.47
CA ASP A 342 -30.80 -8.50 13.98
C ASP A 342 -30.83 -8.79 12.47
N PRO A 343 -31.36 -9.95 12.04
CA PRO A 343 -31.36 -10.35 10.64
C PRO A 343 -32.24 -9.47 9.74
N ALA A 344 -33.15 -8.68 10.30
CA ALA A 344 -34.06 -7.84 9.53
C ALA A 344 -33.34 -6.73 8.72
N TYR A 345 -32.07 -6.44 9.05
CA TYR A 345 -31.27 -5.43 8.36
C TYR A 345 -30.35 -6.00 7.27
N TYR A 346 -30.43 -7.30 6.98
CA TYR A 346 -29.45 -7.98 6.13
C TYR A 346 -30.09 -8.82 5.04
N ASN A 347 -29.47 -8.76 3.85
CA ASN A 347 -29.59 -9.77 2.83
C ASN A 347 -28.46 -10.79 2.99
N PHE A 348 -28.77 -12.07 2.77
CA PHE A 348 -27.83 -13.16 2.94
C PHE A 348 -27.56 -13.87 1.62
N TYR A 349 -26.29 -14.04 1.28
CA TYR A 349 -25.84 -14.65 0.05
C TYR A 349 -24.76 -15.68 0.32
N ASP A 350 -24.75 -16.78 -0.42
CA ASP A 350 -23.59 -17.65 -0.46
C ASP A 350 -22.51 -17.09 -1.41
N PHE A 351 -21.35 -17.74 -1.49
CA PHE A 351 -20.27 -17.28 -2.36
C PHE A 351 -20.53 -17.50 -3.86
N THR A 352 -21.59 -18.21 -4.23
CA THR A 352 -22.05 -18.32 -5.62
C THR A 352 -23.02 -17.20 -6.00
N GLY A 353 -23.42 -16.36 -5.02
CA GLY A 353 -24.40 -15.29 -5.19
C GLY A 353 -25.84 -15.75 -4.99
N GLY A 354 -26.05 -17.02 -4.62
CA GLY A 354 -27.37 -17.55 -4.28
C GLY A 354 -27.86 -16.97 -2.97
N LYS A 355 -29.13 -16.56 -2.92
CA LYS A 355 -29.75 -16.07 -1.68
C LYS A 355 -29.91 -17.22 -0.69
N VAL A 356 -29.50 -17.01 0.55
CA VAL A 356 -29.60 -18.02 1.62
C VAL A 356 -30.78 -17.66 2.53
N GLU A 357 -31.60 -18.65 2.86
CA GLU A 357 -32.75 -18.44 3.73
C GLU A 357 -32.37 -18.58 5.22
N LEU A 358 -33.04 -17.78 6.03
CA LEU A 358 -32.88 -17.79 7.48
C LEU A 358 -33.94 -18.70 8.11
N SER A 359 -33.52 -19.60 8.98
CA SER A 359 -34.42 -20.42 9.81
C SER A 359 -34.35 -19.95 11.26
N GLY A 360 -35.29 -19.08 11.65
CA GLY A 360 -35.27 -18.43 12.97
C GLY A 360 -34.08 -17.47 13.10
N LYS A 361 -33.11 -17.79 13.96
CA LYS A 361 -31.82 -17.06 14.06
C LYS A 361 -30.64 -17.81 13.43
N LYS A 362 -30.88 -19.00 12.89
CA LYS A 362 -29.84 -19.84 12.31
C LYS A 362 -29.81 -19.65 10.80
N ILE A 363 -28.61 -19.51 10.26
CA ILE A 363 -28.38 -19.49 8.82
C ILE A 363 -27.41 -20.60 8.44
N THR A 364 -27.74 -21.32 7.38
CA THR A 364 -26.93 -22.40 6.83
C THR A 364 -26.70 -22.15 5.36
N ALA A 365 -25.45 -22.05 4.94
CA ALA A 365 -25.04 -22.05 3.54
C ALA A 365 -24.30 -23.36 3.25
N ASP A 366 -24.75 -24.10 2.24
CA ASP A 366 -24.15 -25.39 1.86
C ASP A 366 -22.75 -25.20 1.24
N ASN A 367 -22.52 -24.01 0.68
CA ASN A 367 -21.24 -23.57 0.17
C ASN A 367 -20.35 -23.07 1.31
N LYS A 368 -19.02 -23.18 1.12
CA LYS A 368 -17.98 -22.85 2.12
C LYS A 368 -17.97 -21.40 2.62
N GLY A 369 -18.98 -20.59 2.32
CA GLY A 369 -19.00 -19.18 2.61
C GLY A 369 -20.38 -18.54 2.63
N LEU A 370 -20.48 -17.48 3.44
CA LEU A 370 -21.68 -16.67 3.64
C LEU A 370 -21.30 -15.18 3.65
N LEU A 371 -22.03 -14.38 2.89
CA LEU A 371 -21.95 -12.93 2.85
C LEU A 371 -23.26 -12.34 3.37
N MET A 372 -23.17 -11.44 4.34
CA MET A 372 -24.30 -10.70 4.89
C MET A 372 -24.15 -9.22 4.52
N LEU A 373 -24.98 -8.75 3.59
CA LEU A 373 -24.98 -7.38 3.12
C LEU A 373 -26.11 -6.60 3.78
N PRO A 374 -25.85 -5.40 4.33
CA PRO A 374 -26.91 -4.53 4.79
C PRO A 374 -27.93 -4.21 3.69
N ILE A 375 -29.21 -4.10 4.05
CA ILE A 375 -30.31 -3.69 3.17
C ILE A 375 -30.26 -2.19 2.90
#